data_AF-A0A967YBP5-F1
#
_entry.id   AF-A0A967YBP5-F1
#
_cell.length_a   1.000
_cell.length_b   1.000
_cell.length_c   1.000
_cell.angle_alpha   90.00
_cell.angle_beta   90.00
_cell.angle_gamma   90.00
#
_symmetry.space_group_name_H-M   'P 1'
#
loop_
_entity.id
_entity.type
_entity.pdbx_description
1 polymer ?
#
loop_
_entity_poly.entity_id
_entity_poly.type
_entity_poly.pdbx_seq_one_letter_code
_entity_poly.pdbx_strand_id
1 'polypeptide(L)'
;MQINYLKNNGFTLVEIIIYIFVVAVILVGVTYYAIDVISAQTKARSYQEVQQNARFAVKRMIQEIRAADDLNEGSSVFDTNPGTLSLAHQDTAKDPTVFDVSGGRLRITQGTNGPYYLTSDKVT
;
A
#
# COMPACT_ATOMS: atom_id res chain seq x y z
N MET A 1 33.51 35.15 62.02
CA MET A 1 32.61 34.97 60.85
C MET A 1 33.39 34.18 59.81
N GLN A 2 33.16 32.87 59.69
CA GLN A 2 33.86 32.03 58.72
C GLN A 2 33.04 31.98 57.42
N ILE A 3 33.65 32.37 56.30
CA ILE A 3 33.04 32.33 54.98
C ILE A 3 33.39 30.98 54.35
N ASN A 4 32.40 30.11 54.20
CA ASN A 4 32.53 28.86 53.47
C ASN A 4 32.47 29.15 51.96
N TYR A 5 33.58 28.95 51.28
CA TYR A 5 33.62 28.98 49.82
C TYR A 5 33.03 27.67 49.28
N LEU A 6 31.90 27.75 48.59
CA LEU A 6 31.36 26.63 47.82
C LEU A 6 32.34 26.34 46.67
N LYS A 7 32.91 25.14 46.66
CA LYS A 7 33.89 24.71 45.65
C LYS A 7 33.17 24.53 44.31
N ASN A 8 33.44 25.42 43.36
CA ASN A 8 32.87 25.35 42.02
C ASN A 8 33.61 24.26 41.23
N ASN A 9 33.06 23.06 41.17
CA ASN A 9 33.65 21.94 40.44
C ASN A 9 33.33 22.10 38.93
N GLY A 10 34.29 22.60 38.16
CA GLY A 10 34.21 22.63 36.70
C GLY A 10 34.39 21.24 36.09
N PHE A 11 33.91 21.06 34.86
CA PHE A 11 34.10 19.83 34.09
C PHE A 11 35.57 19.64 33.68
N THR A 12 36.04 18.40 33.72
CA THR A 12 37.35 18.06 33.18
C THR A 12 37.29 17.90 31.67
N LEU A 13 38.39 18.16 30.97
CA LEU A 13 38.46 17.99 29.51
C LEU A 13 38.18 16.54 29.08
N VAL A 14 38.64 15.57 29.87
CA VAL A 14 38.42 14.13 29.64
C VAL A 14 36.94 13.78 29.72
N GLU A 15 36.22 14.34 30.69
CA GLU A 15 34.78 14.10 30.87
C GLU A 15 33.97 14.60 29.66
N ILE A 16 34.32 15.75 29.10
CA ILE A 16 33.67 16.28 27.88
C ILE A 16 33.92 15.37 26.67
N ILE A 17 35.14 14.83 26.50
CA ILE A 17 35.46 13.91 25.41
C ILE A 17 34.61 12.63 25.51
N ILE A 18 34.48 12.07 26.71
CA ILE A 18 33.66 10.87 26.96
C ILE A 18 32.19 11.16 26.63
N TYR A 19 31.66 12.32 27.02
CA TYR A 19 30.29 12.71 26.68
C TYR A 19 30.06 12.85 25.18
N ILE A 20 30.98 13.48 24.45
CA ILE A 20 30.89 13.59 22.98
C ILE A 20 30.90 12.20 22.34
N PHE A 21 31.77 11.30 22.81
CA PHE A 21 31.84 9.93 22.29
C PHE A 21 30.52 9.18 22.51
N VAL A 22 29.97 9.22 23.73
CA VAL A 22 28.71 8.56 24.05
C VAL A 22 27.56 9.13 23.21
N VAL A 23 27.48 10.46 23.09
CA VAL A 23 26.45 11.11 22.26
C VAL A 23 26.61 10.72 20.79
N ALA A 24 27.84 10.66 20.26
CA ALA A 24 28.09 10.25 18.89
C ALA A 24 27.60 8.82 18.63
N VAL A 25 27.89 7.88 19.53
CA VAL A 25 27.43 6.48 19.42
C VAL A 25 25.90 6.41 19.44
N ILE A 26 25.24 7.15 20.34
CA ILE A 26 23.78 7.18 20.43
C ILE A 26 23.17 7.74 19.14
N LEU A 27 23.70 8.87 18.64
CA LEU A 27 23.19 9.50 17.42
C LEU A 27 23.31 8.58 16.20
N VAL A 28 24.40 7.82 16.10
CA VAL A 28 24.57 6.80 15.06
C VAL A 28 23.47 5.73 15.17
N GLY A 29 23.24 5.19 16.37
CA GLY A 29 22.18 4.20 16.61
C GLY A 29 20.78 4.71 16.27
N VAL A 30 20.45 5.94 16.68
CA VAL A 30 19.17 6.58 16.36
C VAL A 30 19.00 6.77 14.86
N THR A 31 20.07 7.12 14.15
CA THR A 31 20.03 7.33 12.70
C THR A 31 19.74 6.03 11.95
N TYR A 32 20.42 4.93 12.31
CA TYR A 32 20.14 3.62 11.72
C TYR A 32 18.70 3.17 11.98
N TYR A 33 18.24 3.32 13.23
CA TYR A 33 16.87 2.99 13.59
C TYR A 33 15.85 3.80 12.79
N ALA A 34 16.09 5.10 12.58
CA ALA A 34 15.22 5.94 11.77
C ALA A 34 15.12 5.46 10.32
N ILE A 35 16.24 5.06 9.71
CA ILE A 35 16.27 4.50 8.34
C ILE A 35 15.47 3.19 8.28
N ASP A 36 15.64 2.31 9.27
CA ASP A 36 14.92 1.04 9.35
C ASP A 36 13.41 1.28 9.43
N VAL A 37 12.96 2.20 10.29
CA VAL A 37 11.53 2.54 10.42
C VAL A 37 10.96 3.10 9.11
N ILE A 38 11.71 3.98 8.42
CA ILE A 38 11.27 4.54 7.13
C ILE A 38 11.13 3.43 6.09
N SER A 39 12.10 2.52 6.00
CA SER A 39 12.06 1.41 5.05
C SER A 39 10.96 0.39 5.36
N ALA A 40 10.69 0.14 6.65
CA ALA A 40 9.58 -0.70 7.07
C ALA A 40 8.23 -0.06 6.70
N GLN A 41 8.12 1.27 6.84
CA GLN A 41 6.90 1.99 6.48
C GLN A 41 6.61 1.92 4.97
N THR A 42 7.61 2.11 4.11
CA THR A 42 7.40 2.02 2.65
C THR A 42 6.93 0.64 2.23
N LYS A 43 7.57 -0.42 2.76
CA LYS A 43 7.16 -1.80 2.54
C LYS A 43 5.72 -2.04 3.02
N ALA A 44 5.39 -1.60 4.23
CA ALA A 44 4.05 -1.75 4.79
C ALA A 44 2.97 -1.06 3.93
N ARG A 45 3.26 0.14 3.40
CA ARG A 45 2.35 0.85 2.49
C ARG A 45 2.10 0.07 1.20
N SER A 46 3.13 -0.46 0.55
CA SER A 46 2.95 -1.26 -0.67
C SER A 46 2.10 -2.52 -0.42
N TYR A 47 2.31 -3.23 0.69
CA TYR A 47 1.45 -4.36 1.06
C TYR A 47 0.00 -3.93 1.30
N GLN A 48 -0.20 -2.82 2.00
CA GLN A 48 -1.53 -2.28 2.25
C GLN A 48 -2.24 -1.88 0.96
N GLU A 49 -1.54 -1.28 -0.01
CA GLU A 49 -2.09 -0.91 -1.31
C GLU A 49 -2.53 -2.14 -2.11
N VAL A 50 -1.66 -3.16 -2.23
CA VAL A 50 -2.02 -4.41 -2.92
C VAL A 50 -3.24 -5.06 -2.26
N GLN A 51 -3.25 -5.18 -0.94
CA GLN A 51 -4.36 -5.79 -0.23
C GLN A 51 -5.68 -5.00 -0.35
N GLN A 52 -5.62 -3.67 -0.31
CA GLN A 52 -6.81 -2.83 -0.47
C GLN A 52 -7.38 -2.95 -1.88
N ASN A 53 -6.52 -2.86 -2.90
CA ASN A 53 -6.92 -3.04 -4.29
C ASN A 53 -7.52 -4.43 -4.53
N ALA A 54 -6.88 -5.50 -4.03
CA ALA A 54 -7.39 -6.86 -4.14
C ALA A 54 -8.76 -7.03 -3.45
N ARG A 55 -8.90 -6.54 -2.20
CA ARG A 55 -10.18 -6.61 -1.47
C ARG A 55 -11.29 -5.84 -2.19
N PHE A 56 -10.99 -4.66 -2.71
CA PHE A 56 -11.96 -3.85 -3.45
C PHE A 56 -12.37 -4.53 -4.75
N ALA A 57 -11.40 -4.95 -5.57
CA ALA A 57 -11.63 -5.64 -6.83
C ALA A 57 -12.48 -6.90 -6.64
N VAL A 58 -12.10 -7.78 -5.70
CA VAL A 58 -12.85 -9.02 -5.42
C VAL A 58 -14.26 -8.72 -4.92
N LYS A 59 -14.44 -7.76 -4.01
CA LYS A 59 -15.78 -7.38 -3.55
C LYS A 59 -16.66 -6.86 -4.69
N ARG A 60 -16.08 -6.04 -5.57
CA ARG A 60 -16.79 -5.51 -6.74
C ARG A 60 -17.17 -6.62 -7.71
N MET A 61 -16.25 -7.55 -8.01
CA MET A 61 -16.55 -8.72 -8.84
C MET A 61 -17.65 -9.58 -8.22
N ILE A 62 -17.56 -9.92 -6.92
CA ILE A 62 -18.60 -10.70 -6.23
C ILE A 62 -19.96 -10.00 -6.29
N GLN A 63 -19.99 -8.67 -6.15
CA GLN A 63 -21.24 -7.91 -6.23
C GLN A 63 -21.87 -8.03 -7.62
N GLU A 64 -21.10 -7.83 -8.69
CA GLU A 64 -21.63 -7.92 -10.06
C GLU A 64 -21.98 -9.37 -10.44
N ILE A 65 -21.15 -10.35 -10.06
CA ILE A 65 -21.45 -11.79 -10.27
C ILE A 65 -22.77 -12.18 -9.58
N ARG A 66 -23.03 -11.70 -8.37
CA ARG A 66 -24.29 -11.99 -7.65
C ARG A 66 -25.50 -11.26 -8.22
N ALA A 67 -25.26 -10.15 -8.92
CA ALA A 67 -26.31 -9.35 -9.56
C ALA A 67 -26.55 -9.75 -11.01
N ALA A 68 -25.68 -10.59 -11.58
CA ALA A 68 -25.78 -11.10 -12.94
C ALA A 68 -26.83 -12.20 -13.00
N ASP A 69 -27.55 -12.24 -14.12
CA ASP A 69 -28.54 -13.29 -14.38
C ASP A 69 -27.89 -14.53 -14.99
N ASP A 70 -26.86 -14.31 -15.83
CA ASP A 70 -26.13 -15.39 -16.49
C ASP A 70 -24.68 -14.99 -16.82
N LEU A 71 -23.91 -15.96 -17.28
CA LEU A 71 -22.56 -15.80 -17.79
C LEU A 71 -22.56 -15.77 -19.33
N ASN A 72 -21.90 -14.79 -19.94
CA ASN A 72 -21.67 -14.78 -21.38
C ASN A 72 -20.49 -15.70 -21.72
N GLU A 73 -20.71 -17.01 -21.79
CA GLU A 73 -19.66 -18.02 -22.01
C GLU A 73 -18.83 -17.75 -23.26
N GLY A 74 -19.47 -17.41 -24.40
CA GLY A 74 -18.76 -17.17 -25.66
C GLY A 74 -17.91 -15.90 -25.70
N SER A 75 -18.13 -14.96 -24.77
CA SER A 75 -17.33 -13.73 -24.62
C SER A 75 -16.36 -13.79 -23.43
N SER A 76 -16.44 -14.86 -22.63
CA SER A 76 -15.54 -15.08 -21.51
C SER A 76 -14.37 -15.96 -21.95
N VAL A 77 -13.16 -15.63 -21.49
CA VAL A 77 -11.93 -16.35 -21.81
C VAL A 77 -11.31 -16.81 -20.49
N PHE A 78 -11.39 -18.11 -20.24
CA PHE A 78 -10.85 -18.79 -19.07
C PHE A 78 -9.53 -19.48 -19.41
N ASP A 79 -8.80 -19.91 -18.38
CA ASP A 79 -7.51 -20.62 -18.51
C ASP A 79 -6.40 -19.88 -19.28
N THR A 80 -6.55 -18.56 -19.47
CA THR A 80 -5.54 -17.69 -20.06
C THR A 80 -5.21 -16.51 -19.14
N ASN A 81 -3.98 -16.00 -19.24
CA ASN A 81 -3.56 -14.79 -18.54
C ASN A 81 -3.03 -13.74 -19.54
N PRO A 82 -3.69 -12.58 -19.69
CA PRO A 82 -4.94 -12.20 -19.01
C PRO A 82 -6.16 -12.95 -19.57
N GLY A 83 -7.15 -13.16 -18.71
CA GLY A 83 -8.47 -13.68 -19.06
C GLY A 83 -9.54 -12.59 -19.03
N THR A 84 -10.73 -12.91 -19.50
CA THR A 84 -11.89 -11.99 -19.54
C THR A 84 -13.11 -12.69 -18.97
N LEU A 85 -13.85 -12.00 -18.11
CA LEU A 85 -15.14 -12.45 -17.59
C LEU A 85 -16.23 -11.50 -18.09
N SER A 86 -17.21 -12.02 -18.83
CA SER A 86 -18.35 -11.24 -19.31
C SER A 86 -19.64 -11.78 -18.69
N LEU A 87 -20.37 -10.91 -18.00
CA LEU A 87 -21.61 -11.23 -17.29
C LEU A 87 -22.82 -10.64 -18.03
N ALA A 88 -23.92 -11.38 -18.04
CA ALA A 88 -25.20 -10.95 -18.57
C ALA A 88 -26.06 -10.34 -17.46
N HIS A 89 -26.72 -9.22 -17.76
CA HIS A 89 -27.67 -8.57 -16.85
C HIS A 89 -28.99 -8.28 -17.56
N GLN A 90 -30.10 -8.34 -16.83
CA GLN A 90 -31.42 -7.90 -17.33
C GLN A 90 -31.46 -6.38 -17.58
N ASP A 91 -30.67 -5.61 -16.83
CA ASP A 91 -30.51 -4.16 -17.02
C ASP A 91 -29.58 -3.90 -18.22
N THR A 92 -30.16 -3.44 -19.34
CA THR A 92 -29.43 -3.15 -20.58
C THR A 92 -28.37 -2.07 -20.44
N ALA A 93 -28.43 -1.23 -19.40
CA ALA A 93 -27.39 -0.25 -19.12
C ALA A 93 -26.11 -0.89 -18.56
N LYS A 94 -26.20 -2.11 -18.03
CA LYS A 94 -25.10 -2.88 -17.43
C LYS A 94 -24.74 -4.12 -18.22
N ASP A 95 -25.52 -4.49 -19.22
CA ASP A 95 -25.33 -5.67 -20.04
C ASP A 95 -24.52 -5.33 -21.32
N PRO A 96 -23.37 -5.99 -21.57
CA PRO A 96 -22.65 -6.92 -20.69
C PRO A 96 -21.81 -6.17 -19.63
N THR A 97 -21.65 -6.79 -18.46
CA THR A 97 -20.64 -6.33 -17.47
C THR A 97 -19.37 -7.15 -17.64
N VAL A 98 -18.32 -6.51 -18.13
CA VAL A 98 -17.06 -7.14 -18.53
C VAL A 98 -15.94 -6.77 -17.55
N PHE A 99 -15.26 -7.78 -17.03
CA PHE A 99 -14.01 -7.65 -16.29
C PHE A 99 -12.86 -8.19 -17.13
N ASP A 100 -11.82 -7.39 -17.30
CA ASP A 100 -10.61 -7.78 -18.00
C ASP A 100 -9.38 -7.03 -17.48
N VAL A 101 -8.20 -7.44 -17.91
CA VAL A 101 -6.93 -6.83 -17.48
C VAL A 101 -6.25 -6.14 -18.66
N SER A 102 -5.94 -4.86 -18.48
CA SER A 102 -5.21 -4.06 -19.47
C SER A 102 -4.12 -3.25 -18.76
N GLY A 103 -2.89 -3.33 -19.27
CA GLY A 103 -1.74 -2.64 -18.66
C GLY A 103 -1.47 -3.07 -17.21
N GLY A 104 -1.71 -4.35 -16.88
CA GLY A 104 -1.53 -4.90 -15.54
C GLY A 104 -2.63 -4.54 -14.53
N ARG A 105 -3.68 -3.80 -14.95
CA ARG A 105 -4.75 -3.32 -14.07
C ARG A 105 -6.06 -3.97 -14.42
N LEU A 106 -6.81 -4.34 -13.39
CA LEU A 106 -8.18 -4.84 -13.55
C LEU A 106 -9.08 -3.66 -13.89
N ARG A 107 -9.92 -3.82 -14.92
CA ARG A 107 -10.93 -2.85 -15.31
C ARG A 107 -12.31 -3.49 -15.39
N ILE A 108 -13.33 -2.65 -15.33
CA ILE A 108 -14.73 -3.02 -15.50
C ILE A 108 -15.36 -2.14 -16.58
N THR A 109 -16.18 -2.76 -17.42
CA THR A 109 -17.05 -2.08 -18.41
C THR A 109 -18.46 -2.56 -18.17
N GLN A 110 -19.45 -1.67 -18.12
CA GLN A 110 -20.85 -2.02 -17.89
C GLN A 110 -21.68 -1.48 -19.06
N GLY A 111 -22.23 -2.38 -19.88
CA GLY A 111 -22.85 -2.04 -21.15
C GLY A 111 -21.91 -1.22 -22.04
N THR A 112 -22.30 0.01 -22.38
CA THR A 112 -21.45 0.93 -23.14
C THR A 112 -20.62 1.88 -22.26
N ASN A 113 -20.75 1.80 -20.93
CA ASN A 113 -20.05 2.68 -19.99
C ASN A 113 -18.74 2.04 -19.51
N GLY A 114 -17.63 2.68 -19.82
CA GLY A 114 -16.30 2.24 -19.42
C GLY A 114 -15.30 2.26 -20.57
N PRO A 115 -14.10 1.66 -20.40
CA PRO A 115 -13.66 0.93 -19.21
C PRO A 115 -13.19 1.82 -18.05
N TYR A 116 -13.45 1.39 -16.81
CA TYR A 116 -12.96 2.03 -15.58
C TYR A 116 -12.01 1.10 -14.82
N TYR A 117 -10.90 1.64 -14.32
CA TYR A 117 -9.94 0.87 -13.53
C TYR A 117 -10.46 0.60 -12.12
N LEU A 118 -10.42 -0.67 -11.71
CA LEU A 118 -10.73 -1.10 -10.35
C LEU A 118 -9.49 -1.13 -9.45
N THR A 119 -8.31 -1.35 -10.04
CA THR A 119 -7.03 -1.33 -9.32
C THR A 119 -6.19 -0.12 -9.69
N SER A 120 -5.43 0.39 -8.72
CA SER A 120 -4.48 1.49 -8.92
C SER A 120 -3.31 1.10 -9.85
N ASP A 121 -2.65 2.12 -10.42
CA ASP A 121 -1.36 2.05 -11.11
C ASP A 121 -0.18 1.69 -10.18
N LYS A 122 -0.39 1.72 -8.86
CA LYS A 122 0.65 1.36 -7.87
C LYS A 122 0.79 -0.13 -7.61
N VAL A 123 -0.06 -0.96 -8.21
CA VAL A 123 -0.11 -2.42 -8.00
C VAL A 123 0.14 -3.24 -9.27
N THR A 124 0.67 -2.61 -10.32
CA THR A 124 1.08 -3.26 -11.58
C THR A 124 2.47 -3.84 -11.51
#